data_AF-A0A926UMZ9-F1
#
_entry.id   AF-A0A926UMZ9-F1
#
_cell.length_a   1.000
_cell.length_b   1.000
_cell.length_c   1.000
_cell.angle_alpha   90.00
_cell.angle_beta   90.00
_cell.angle_gamma   90.00
#
_symmetry.space_group_name_H-M   'P 1'
#
loop_
_entity.id
_entity.type
_entity.pdbx_description
1 polymer ?
#
loop_
_entity_poly.entity_id
_entity_poly.type
_entity_poly.pdbx_seq_one_letter_code
_entity_poly.pdbx_strand_id
1 'polypeptide(L)'
;MSNFQTWFNEQSEEPKEQFLGEYHRLLLEGKKYPELFKLLSNYYFIEAKINHPSFGVQALIEDYDLLQDETKTPVETFHGTSLHSNSNTTISSLKKIQGALRLSAHIINQDSQQLPAQLTGRLLHFDTPEINNLLQQIPTNQGLLCLTPSLTPPGSPLIRTLSGHSDSVNAIAVTPDGKTVISGSDDKTIKIWDLGTGTEKF
;
A
#
# COMPACT_ATOMS: atom_id res chain seq x y z
N MET A 1 12.45 19.64 -3.02
CA MET A 1 12.28 18.38 -2.27
C MET A 1 12.83 18.50 -0.83
N SER A 2 12.40 19.47 0.00
CA SER A 2 13.14 19.70 1.27
C SER A 2 12.36 20.23 2.50
N ASN A 3 11.03 20.04 2.62
CA ASN A 3 10.33 20.49 3.83
C ASN A 3 10.01 19.35 4.81
N PHE A 4 9.41 18.25 4.32
CA PHE A 4 9.02 17.14 5.19
C PHE A 4 10.23 16.41 5.81
N GLN A 5 11.16 15.91 4.98
CA GLN A 5 12.26 15.07 5.45
C GLN A 5 13.20 15.82 6.38
N THR A 6 13.48 17.09 6.08
CA THR A 6 14.25 17.99 6.95
C THR A 6 13.57 18.16 8.31
N TRP A 7 12.31 18.59 8.32
CA TRP A 7 11.55 18.76 9.57
C TRP A 7 11.44 17.47 10.37
N PHE A 8 11.12 16.36 9.69
CA PHE A 8 10.91 15.05 10.31
C PHE A 8 12.18 14.54 10.97
N ASN A 9 13.35 14.68 10.32
CA ASN A 9 14.63 14.27 10.88
C ASN A 9 15.08 15.11 12.08
N GLU A 10 14.63 16.36 12.18
CA GLU A 10 14.92 17.27 13.30
C GLU A 10 14.06 17.01 14.54
N GLN A 11 12.97 16.24 14.43
CA GLN A 11 12.09 15.93 15.55
C GLN A 11 12.65 14.83 16.46
N SER A 12 12.27 14.88 17.74
CA SER A 12 12.41 13.73 18.66
C SER A 12 11.44 12.61 18.29
N GLU A 13 11.66 11.41 18.85
CA GLU A 13 10.88 10.20 18.47
C GLU A 13 9.39 10.30 18.80
N GLU A 14 9.01 10.90 19.93
CA GLU A 14 7.60 11.03 20.33
C GLU A 14 6.75 11.88 19.35
N PRO A 15 7.18 13.09 18.94
CA PRO A 15 6.51 13.84 17.87
C PRO A 15 6.44 13.11 16.52
N LYS A 16 7.48 12.33 16.16
CA LYS A 16 7.46 11.52 14.93
C LYS A 16 6.39 10.43 15.03
N GLU A 17 6.37 9.70 16.14
CA GLU A 17 5.41 8.63 16.38
C GLU A 17 3.98 9.16 16.36
N GLN A 18 3.73 10.28 17.06
CA GLN A 18 2.43 10.95 17.07
C GLN A 18 2.02 11.40 15.65
N PHE A 19 2.94 12.01 14.91
CA PHE A 19 2.68 12.47 13.55
C PHE A 19 2.31 11.30 12.62
N LEU A 20 3.11 10.24 12.64
CA LEU A 20 2.88 9.04 11.81
C LEU A 20 1.59 8.31 12.22
N GLY A 21 1.25 8.30 13.50
CA GLY A 21 0.09 7.59 14.05
C GLY A 21 -1.24 8.33 13.85
N GLU A 22 -1.28 9.65 14.04
CA GLU A 22 -2.55 10.38 14.22
C GLU A 22 -2.80 11.50 13.21
N TYR A 23 -1.76 12.03 12.55
CA TYR A 23 -1.93 13.23 11.72
C TYR A 23 -2.91 13.03 10.57
N HIS A 24 -2.91 11.85 9.94
CA HIS A 24 -3.86 11.51 8.87
C HIS A 24 -5.32 11.50 9.38
N ARG A 25 -5.57 11.09 10.64
CA ARG A 25 -6.90 11.10 11.27
C ARG A 25 -7.35 12.51 11.57
N LEU A 26 -6.46 13.36 12.08
CA LEU A 26 -6.75 14.78 12.32
C LEU A 26 -7.13 15.51 11.02
N LEU A 27 -6.44 15.19 9.91
CA LEU A 27 -6.80 15.73 8.60
C LEU A 27 -8.18 15.23 8.13
N LEU A 28 -8.48 13.95 8.34
CA LEU A 28 -9.78 13.36 8.00
C LEU A 28 -10.93 13.97 8.83
N GLU A 29 -10.78 14.06 10.15
CA GLU A 29 -11.75 14.69 11.07
C GLU A 29 -11.98 16.17 10.72
N GLY A 30 -10.90 16.88 10.39
CA GLY A 30 -10.94 18.26 9.92
C GLY A 30 -11.45 18.43 8.49
N LYS A 31 -11.81 17.35 7.78
CA LYS A 31 -12.21 17.32 6.36
C LYS A 31 -11.19 17.99 5.42
N LYS A 32 -9.91 17.94 5.78
CA LYS A 32 -8.77 18.48 5.03
C LYS A 32 -8.27 17.46 4.01
N TYR A 33 -9.15 17.09 3.07
CA TYR A 33 -8.88 16.06 2.08
C TYR A 33 -7.68 16.35 1.17
N PRO A 34 -7.46 17.58 0.66
CA PRO A 34 -6.29 17.87 -0.18
C PRO A 34 -4.97 17.61 0.54
N GLU A 35 -4.87 17.98 1.81
CA GLU A 35 -3.71 17.74 2.66
C GLU A 35 -3.54 16.25 2.97
N LEU A 36 -4.64 15.54 3.24
CA LEU A 36 -4.63 14.10 3.47
C LEU A 36 -4.13 13.35 2.24
N PHE A 37 -4.63 13.70 1.05
CA PHE A 37 -4.22 13.07 -0.19
C PHE A 37 -2.75 13.34 -0.50
N LYS A 38 -2.30 14.57 -0.28
CA LYS A 38 -0.88 14.95 -0.44
C LYS A 38 0.02 14.21 0.55
N LEU A 39 -0.44 13.98 1.79
CA LEU A 39 0.28 13.21 2.80
C LEU A 39 0.40 11.74 2.37
N LEU A 40 -0.72 11.12 1.99
CA LEU A 40 -0.74 9.71 1.61
C LEU A 40 0.02 9.46 0.29
N SER A 41 0.06 10.41 -0.65
CA SER A 41 0.89 10.31 -1.87
C SER A 41 2.34 10.79 -1.68
N ASN A 42 2.79 11.07 -0.45
CA ASN A 42 4.15 11.52 -0.19
C ASN A 42 5.08 10.32 0.05
N TYR A 43 6.09 10.15 -0.81
CA TYR A 43 7.02 9.02 -0.71
C TYR A 43 7.73 8.97 0.64
N TYR A 44 8.20 10.12 1.15
CA TYR A 44 8.96 10.18 2.39
C TYR A 44 8.09 9.89 3.63
N PHE A 45 6.80 10.25 3.59
CA PHE A 45 5.86 9.83 4.63
C PHE A 45 5.65 8.31 4.62
N ILE A 46 5.42 7.74 3.43
CA ILE A 46 5.27 6.29 3.23
C ILE A 46 6.51 5.56 3.77
N GLU A 47 7.70 5.98 3.33
CA GLU A 47 8.98 5.42 3.75
C GLU A 47 9.21 5.56 5.26
N ALA A 48 8.95 6.74 5.83
CA ALA A 48 9.08 6.96 7.27
C ALA A 48 8.14 6.08 8.09
N LYS A 49 6.86 5.94 7.67
CA LYS A 49 5.89 5.11 8.38
C LYS A 49 6.22 3.61 8.30
N ILE A 50 6.70 3.14 7.14
CA ILE A 50 7.11 1.75 6.95
C ILE A 50 8.34 1.41 7.80
N ASN A 51 9.31 2.31 7.89
CA ASN A 51 10.57 2.07 8.61
C ASN A 51 10.48 2.32 10.14
N HIS A 52 9.35 2.81 10.64
CA HIS A 52 9.21 3.13 12.05
C HIS A 52 8.90 1.89 12.91
N PRO A 53 9.57 1.68 14.07
CA PRO A 53 9.41 0.47 14.89
C PRO A 53 7.99 0.20 15.40
N SER A 54 7.23 1.26 15.72
CA SER A 54 5.84 1.13 16.20
C SER A 54 4.81 0.90 15.09
N PHE A 55 5.21 0.99 13.82
CA PHE A 55 4.31 0.93 12.66
C PHE A 55 4.74 -0.16 11.68
N GLY A 56 4.91 0.17 10.41
CA GLY A 56 5.16 -0.78 9.33
C GLY A 56 4.14 -0.68 8.19
N VAL A 57 4.33 -1.54 7.18
CA VAL A 57 3.52 -1.51 5.96
C VAL A 57 2.03 -1.75 6.24
N GLN A 58 1.70 -2.59 7.22
CA GLN A 58 0.32 -2.92 7.56
C GLN A 58 -0.42 -1.71 8.16
N ALA A 59 0.20 -1.00 9.10
CA ALA A 59 -0.36 0.23 9.67
C ALA A 59 -0.59 1.30 8.59
N LEU A 60 0.34 1.44 7.64
CA LEU A 60 0.14 2.34 6.50
C LEU A 60 -1.02 1.89 5.61
N ILE A 61 -1.15 0.60 5.31
CA ILE A 61 -2.28 0.07 4.50
C ILE A 61 -3.63 0.40 5.15
N GLU A 62 -3.71 0.32 6.47
CA GLU A 62 -4.91 0.64 7.25
C GLU A 62 -5.28 2.14 7.17
N ASP A 63 -4.30 3.05 7.12
CA ASP A 63 -4.58 4.48 6.89
C ASP A 63 -5.34 4.70 5.58
N TYR A 64 -4.96 3.98 4.52
CA TYR A 64 -5.64 4.07 3.22
C TYR A 64 -7.04 3.43 3.24
N ASP A 65 -7.33 2.51 4.16
CA ASP A 65 -8.67 1.93 4.30
C ASP A 65 -9.69 2.93 4.85
N LEU A 66 -9.22 3.98 5.53
CA LEU A 66 -10.05 5.11 5.97
C LEU A 66 -10.62 5.93 4.80
N LEU A 67 -9.98 5.87 3.63
CA LEU A 67 -10.50 6.48 2.41
C LEU A 67 -11.71 5.66 1.94
N GLN A 68 -12.91 6.13 2.28
CA GLN A 68 -14.15 5.55 1.78
C GLN A 68 -14.27 5.79 0.27
N ASP A 69 -14.76 4.77 -0.42
CA ASP A 69 -15.24 4.88 -1.79
C ASP A 69 -16.68 5.45 -1.68
N GLU A 70 -16.85 6.76 -1.88
CA GLU A 70 -18.18 7.43 -1.81
C GLU A 70 -19.20 6.85 -2.81
N THR A 71 -18.79 5.90 -3.66
CA THR A 71 -19.61 5.17 -4.62
C THR A 71 -20.64 4.22 -4.01
N LYS A 72 -20.66 4.01 -2.67
CA LYS A 72 -21.63 3.11 -1.99
C LYS A 72 -22.75 3.80 -1.21
N THR A 73 -22.82 5.12 -1.17
CA THR A 73 -24.01 5.83 -0.69
C THR A 73 -24.96 6.14 -1.86
N PRO A 74 -26.25 5.77 -1.81
CA PRO A 74 -27.22 6.25 -2.80
C PRO A 74 -27.36 7.76 -2.64
N VAL A 75 -26.79 8.55 -3.54
CA VAL A 75 -26.88 10.02 -3.47
C VAL A 75 -28.14 10.46 -4.22
N GLU A 76 -29.09 11.00 -3.46
CA GLU A 76 -30.14 11.86 -3.99
C GLU A 76 -29.49 13.05 -4.71
N THR A 77 -29.72 13.15 -6.02
CA THR A 77 -29.13 14.14 -6.90
C THR A 77 -29.62 15.54 -6.54
N PHE A 78 -28.73 16.41 -6.07
CA PHE A 78 -28.90 17.86 -6.16
C PHE A 78 -27.77 18.48 -6.99
N HIS A 79 -28.16 19.28 -7.98
CA HIS A 79 -27.28 19.95 -8.93
C HIS A 79 -26.30 20.91 -8.22
N GLY A 80 -24.99 20.72 -8.48
CA GLY A 80 -24.00 21.79 -8.35
C GLY A 80 -22.73 21.41 -7.58
N THR A 81 -21.67 21.07 -8.32
CA THR A 81 -20.27 21.57 -8.22
C THR A 81 -19.27 20.51 -8.71
N SER A 82 -18.42 20.92 -9.65
CA SER A 82 -17.37 20.11 -10.33
C SER A 82 -16.20 19.66 -9.43
N LEU A 83 -16.36 19.63 -8.11
CA LEU A 83 -15.32 19.25 -7.14
C LEU A 83 -15.26 17.74 -6.87
N HIS A 84 -16.40 17.03 -7.02
CA HIS A 84 -16.51 15.59 -6.72
C HIS A 84 -15.82 14.67 -7.75
N SER A 85 -15.62 15.13 -9.00
CA SER A 85 -14.99 14.30 -10.03
C SER A 85 -13.49 14.12 -9.78
N ASN A 86 -12.81 15.16 -9.29
CA ASN A 86 -11.37 15.15 -9.05
C ASN A 86 -11.02 14.34 -7.79
N SER A 87 -11.82 14.46 -6.72
CA SER A 87 -11.62 13.67 -5.50
C SER A 87 -11.75 12.16 -5.75
N ASN A 88 -12.71 11.74 -6.58
CA ASN A 88 -12.88 10.33 -6.94
C ASN A 88 -11.70 9.78 -7.74
N THR A 89 -11.14 10.57 -8.67
CA THR A 89 -9.92 10.16 -9.39
C THR A 89 -8.71 10.07 -8.47
N THR A 90 -8.55 11.03 -7.56
CA THR A 90 -7.47 11.02 -6.55
C THR A 90 -7.59 9.81 -5.60
N ILE A 91 -8.78 9.53 -5.07
CA ILE A 91 -9.04 8.35 -4.22
C ILE A 91 -8.71 7.08 -4.99
N SER A 92 -9.11 6.98 -6.26
CA SER A 92 -8.75 5.83 -7.12
C SER A 92 -7.24 5.68 -7.30
N SER A 93 -6.49 6.77 -7.47
CA SER A 93 -5.02 6.74 -7.51
C SER A 93 -4.42 6.27 -6.19
N LEU A 94 -4.91 6.79 -5.05
CA LEU A 94 -4.46 6.39 -3.72
C LEU A 94 -4.75 4.91 -3.44
N LYS A 95 -5.90 4.37 -3.88
CA LYS A 95 -6.20 2.94 -3.77
C LYS A 95 -5.27 2.06 -4.62
N LYS A 96 -4.78 2.56 -5.76
CA LYS A 96 -3.72 1.85 -6.52
C LYS A 96 -2.40 1.84 -5.77
N ILE A 97 -2.01 2.95 -5.14
CA ILE A 97 -0.82 3.01 -4.28
C ILE A 97 -0.97 2.02 -3.11
N GLN A 98 -2.13 2.00 -2.44
CA GLN A 98 -2.45 1.02 -1.40
C GLN A 98 -2.33 -0.42 -1.91
N GLY A 99 -2.85 -0.71 -3.10
CA GLY A 99 -2.73 -2.02 -3.73
C GLY A 99 -1.28 -2.43 -4.00
N ALA A 100 -0.43 -1.51 -4.45
CA ALA A 100 0.99 -1.76 -4.66
C ALA A 100 1.69 -2.10 -3.34
N LEU A 101 1.40 -1.33 -2.28
CA LEU A 101 1.92 -1.59 -0.93
C LEU A 101 1.49 -2.97 -0.41
N ARG A 102 0.21 -3.35 -0.59
CA ARG A 102 -0.31 -4.69 -0.24
C ARG A 102 0.42 -5.81 -0.97
N LEU A 103 0.58 -5.67 -2.30
CA LEU A 103 1.27 -6.66 -3.13
C LEU A 103 2.76 -6.82 -2.77
N SER A 104 3.37 -5.77 -2.23
CA SER A 104 4.79 -5.74 -1.90
C SER A 104 5.08 -5.90 -0.40
N ALA A 105 4.06 -5.98 0.46
CA ALA A 105 4.20 -6.01 1.92
C ALA A 105 5.17 -7.10 2.41
N HIS A 106 5.08 -8.32 1.86
CA HIS A 106 5.96 -9.43 2.26
C HIS A 106 7.44 -9.16 1.96
N ILE A 107 7.75 -8.47 0.85
CA ILE A 107 9.11 -8.09 0.45
C ILE A 107 9.59 -6.92 1.32
N ILE A 108 8.76 -5.89 1.45
CA ILE A 108 9.08 -4.66 2.20
C ILE A 108 9.32 -4.95 3.68
N ASN A 109 8.57 -5.89 4.27
CA ASN A 109 8.76 -6.31 5.66
C ASN A 109 10.09 -7.05 5.88
N GLN A 110 10.65 -7.69 4.84
CA GLN A 110 11.94 -8.35 4.91
C GLN A 110 13.08 -7.37 4.61
N ASP A 111 12.91 -6.53 3.59
CA ASP A 111 13.87 -5.53 3.16
C ASP A 111 13.14 -4.27 2.69
N SER A 112 13.11 -3.25 3.56
CA SER A 112 12.45 -1.98 3.27
C SER A 112 13.14 -1.16 2.18
N GLN A 113 14.42 -1.45 1.88
CA GLN A 113 15.15 -0.81 0.77
C GLN A 113 14.61 -1.21 -0.60
N GLN A 114 13.76 -2.25 -0.67
CA GLN A 114 13.05 -2.63 -1.90
C GLN A 114 11.87 -1.72 -2.21
N LEU A 115 11.41 -0.88 -1.27
CA LEU A 115 10.23 -0.01 -1.44
C LEU A 115 10.26 0.81 -2.76
N PRO A 116 11.36 1.52 -3.11
CA PRO A 116 11.49 2.21 -4.40
C PRO A 116 11.18 1.34 -5.62
N ALA A 117 11.83 0.17 -5.73
CA ALA A 117 11.70 -0.72 -6.88
C ALA A 117 10.31 -1.35 -6.93
N GLN A 118 9.75 -1.70 -5.78
CA GLN A 118 8.41 -2.28 -5.65
C GLN A 118 7.31 -1.29 -6.08
N LEU A 119 7.36 -0.05 -5.60
CA LEU A 119 6.41 0.99 -6.00
C LEU A 119 6.57 1.33 -7.48
N THR A 120 7.80 1.55 -7.95
CA THR A 120 8.07 1.85 -9.36
C THR A 120 7.56 0.74 -10.28
N GLY A 121 7.97 -0.52 -10.04
CA GLY A 121 7.63 -1.64 -10.91
C GLY A 121 6.13 -1.97 -11.00
N ARG A 122 5.33 -1.58 -9.98
CA ARG A 122 3.88 -1.81 -9.95
C ARG A 122 3.06 -0.61 -10.44
N LEU A 123 3.54 0.61 -10.22
CA LEU A 123 2.76 1.83 -10.46
C LEU A 123 3.07 2.51 -11.80
N LEU A 124 4.19 2.17 -12.46
CA LEU A 124 4.69 2.87 -13.65
C LEU A 124 3.71 2.93 -14.83
N HIS A 125 2.72 2.04 -14.91
CA HIS A 125 1.71 2.05 -15.99
C HIS A 125 0.52 3.00 -15.73
N PHE A 126 0.39 3.56 -14.53
CA PHE A 126 -0.73 4.45 -14.22
C PHE A 126 -0.36 5.91 -14.41
N ASP A 127 -0.94 6.52 -15.43
CA ASP A 127 -0.77 7.95 -15.70
C ASP A 127 -1.79 8.79 -14.92
N THR A 128 -1.48 9.06 -13.65
CA THR A 128 -2.30 9.92 -12.79
C THR A 128 -1.41 10.92 -12.04
N PRO A 129 -1.90 12.14 -11.74
CA PRO A 129 -1.10 13.16 -11.09
C PRO A 129 -0.49 12.70 -9.75
N GLU A 130 -1.24 11.96 -8.94
CA GLU A 130 -0.77 11.49 -7.62
C GLU A 130 0.32 10.44 -7.75
N ILE A 131 0.14 9.47 -8.64
CA ILE A 131 1.13 8.40 -8.86
C ILE A 131 2.39 8.98 -9.49
N ASN A 132 2.25 9.84 -10.50
CA ASN A 132 3.38 10.50 -11.15
C ASN A 132 4.18 11.34 -10.15
N ASN A 133 3.49 12.08 -9.26
CA ASN A 133 4.13 12.86 -8.21
C ASN A 133 4.84 11.97 -7.18
N LEU A 134 4.22 10.87 -6.76
CA LEU A 134 4.85 9.91 -5.86
C LEU A 134 6.12 9.30 -6.48
N LEU A 135 6.04 8.85 -7.74
CA LEU A 135 7.16 8.24 -8.45
C LEU A 135 8.33 9.22 -8.66
N GLN A 136 8.04 10.50 -8.91
CA GLN A 136 9.08 11.55 -9.03
C GLN A 136 9.80 11.86 -7.72
N GLN A 137 9.22 11.53 -6.55
CA GLN A 137 9.86 11.72 -5.25
C GLN A 137 10.82 10.58 -4.88
N ILE A 138 10.74 9.43 -5.56
CA ILE A 138 11.57 8.25 -5.27
C ILE A 138 13.04 8.58 -5.57
N PRO A 139 13.97 8.35 -4.62
CA PRO A 139 15.39 8.58 -4.85
C PRO A 139 15.94 7.68 -5.97
N THR A 140 16.55 8.28 -7.00
CA THR A 140 17.13 7.56 -8.15
C THR A 140 18.37 6.72 -7.83
N ASN A 141 18.96 6.90 -6.65
CA ASN A 141 20.29 6.37 -6.31
C ASN A 141 20.23 5.08 -5.47
N GLN A 142 19.04 4.54 -5.19
CA GLN A 142 18.84 3.30 -4.42
C GLN A 142 18.63 2.11 -5.36
N GLY A 143 19.73 1.54 -5.89
CA GLY A 143 19.72 0.22 -6.55
C GLY A 143 18.84 0.08 -7.80
N LEU A 144 18.60 -1.18 -8.20
CA LEU A 144 17.93 -1.58 -9.45
C LEU A 144 16.45 -1.15 -9.49
N LEU A 145 16.18 0.11 -9.83
CA LEU A 145 14.82 0.55 -10.16
C LEU A 145 14.38 -0.11 -11.48
N CYS A 146 13.23 -0.77 -11.47
CA CYS A 146 12.62 -1.26 -12.71
C CYS A 146 12.21 -0.06 -13.59
N LEU A 147 12.87 0.09 -14.74
CA LEU A 147 12.52 1.12 -15.74
C LEU A 147 11.30 0.73 -16.59
N THR A 148 10.78 -0.48 -16.40
CA THR A 148 9.60 -1.01 -17.07
C THR A 148 8.65 -1.62 -16.03
N PRO A 149 7.32 -1.57 -16.27
CA PRO A 149 6.37 -2.29 -15.42
C PRO A 149 6.64 -3.80 -15.56
N SER A 150 7.09 -4.43 -14.49
CA SER A 150 7.49 -5.86 -14.48
C SER A 150 6.75 -6.67 -13.42
N LEU A 151 5.97 -5.98 -12.58
CA LEU A 151 5.24 -6.58 -11.46
C LEU A 151 3.73 -6.46 -11.68
N THR A 152 2.95 -7.38 -11.08
CA THR A 152 1.49 -7.35 -11.14
C THR A 152 0.97 -5.97 -10.75
N PRO A 153 0.21 -5.29 -11.63
CA PRO A 153 -0.30 -3.95 -11.32
C PRO A 153 -1.40 -4.03 -10.25
N PRO A 154 -1.47 -3.07 -9.32
CA PRO A 154 -2.57 -2.93 -8.39
C PRO A 154 -3.89 -2.59 -9.08
N GLY A 155 -5.01 -3.04 -8.52
CA GLY A 155 -6.35 -2.80 -9.07
C GLY A 155 -7.06 -4.08 -9.52
N SER A 156 -6.33 -5.18 -9.68
CA SER A 156 -6.88 -6.50 -9.38
C SER A 156 -6.74 -6.74 -7.87
N PRO A 157 -7.74 -7.31 -7.19
CA PRO A 157 -7.60 -7.57 -5.77
C PRO A 157 -6.53 -8.64 -5.57
N LEU A 158 -5.40 -8.28 -4.93
CA LEU A 158 -4.67 -9.25 -4.13
C LEU A 158 -5.63 -9.66 -3.03
N ILE A 159 -6.25 -10.82 -3.21
CA ILE A 159 -7.27 -11.31 -2.28
C ILE A 159 -6.61 -11.74 -0.97
N ARG A 160 -5.42 -12.35 -1.05
CA ARG A 160 -4.67 -12.84 0.10
C ARG A 160 -3.23 -13.22 -0.23
N THR A 161 -2.37 -13.08 0.78
CA THR A 161 -1.04 -13.66 0.81
C THR A 161 -1.04 -14.82 1.80
N LEU A 162 -0.64 -16.00 1.34
CA LEU A 162 -0.53 -17.21 2.16
C LEU A 162 0.93 -17.37 2.59
N SER A 163 1.25 -16.90 3.79
CA SER A 163 2.61 -16.88 4.33
C SER A 163 2.75 -17.90 5.47
N GLY A 164 3.78 -18.74 5.41
CA GLY A 164 4.06 -19.70 6.49
C GLY A 164 5.14 -20.73 6.16
N HIS A 165 5.42 -21.00 4.88
CA HIS A 165 6.57 -21.82 4.50
C HIS A 165 7.88 -21.11 4.84
N SER A 166 8.87 -21.85 5.34
CA SER A 166 10.19 -21.32 5.69
C SER A 166 11.22 -21.42 4.57
N ASP A 167 10.83 -21.99 3.43
CA ASP A 167 11.66 -22.14 2.23
C ASP A 167 10.79 -22.06 0.96
N SER A 168 11.45 -22.12 -0.21
CA SER A 168 10.85 -22.00 -1.53
C SER A 168 9.64 -22.92 -1.73
N VAL A 169 8.52 -22.33 -2.13
CA VAL A 169 7.31 -23.07 -2.50
C VAL A 169 7.50 -23.57 -3.93
N ASN A 170 7.54 -24.89 -4.09
CA ASN A 170 7.83 -25.55 -5.36
C ASN A 170 6.57 -26.01 -6.10
N ALA A 171 5.46 -26.20 -5.38
CA ALA A 171 4.21 -26.69 -5.96
C ALA A 171 2.99 -26.11 -5.25
N ILE A 172 1.91 -25.87 -6.02
CA ILE A 172 0.61 -25.40 -5.54
C ILE A 172 -0.50 -26.16 -6.26
N ALA A 173 -1.51 -26.61 -5.52
CA ALA A 173 -2.74 -27.18 -6.04
C ALA A 173 -3.96 -26.55 -5.38
N VAL A 174 -4.97 -26.21 -6.18
CA VAL A 174 -6.28 -25.72 -5.70
C VAL A 174 -7.25 -26.90 -5.70
N THR A 175 -8.02 -27.08 -4.63
CA THR A 175 -9.05 -28.12 -4.59
C THR A 175 -10.17 -27.83 -5.61
N PRO A 176 -10.85 -28.86 -6.18
CA PRO A 176 -11.89 -28.65 -7.19
C PRO A 176 -13.06 -27.76 -6.74
N ASP A 177 -13.30 -27.66 -5.43
CA ASP A 177 -14.33 -26.81 -4.85
C ASP A 177 -13.91 -25.33 -4.71
N GLY A 178 -12.66 -25.00 -5.02
CA GLY A 178 -12.10 -23.65 -4.96
C GLY A 178 -11.96 -23.08 -3.55
N LYS A 179 -12.06 -23.90 -2.50
CA LYS A 179 -12.04 -23.42 -1.10
C LYS A 179 -10.69 -23.57 -0.42
N THR A 180 -9.83 -24.45 -0.94
CA THR A 180 -8.58 -24.82 -0.26
C THR A 180 -7.42 -24.78 -1.24
N VAL A 181 -6.26 -24.34 -0.75
CA VAL A 181 -4.98 -24.48 -1.44
C VAL A 181 -4.10 -25.44 -0.67
N ILE A 182 -3.35 -26.27 -1.39
CA ILE A 182 -2.28 -27.11 -0.84
C ILE A 182 -0.98 -26.63 -1.47
N SER A 183 0.01 -26.32 -0.64
CA SER A 183 1.35 -25.93 -1.10
C SER A 183 2.42 -26.88 -0.58
N GLY A 184 3.41 -27.20 -1.41
CA GLY A 184 4.59 -27.97 -1.03
C GLY A 184 5.84 -27.11 -1.17
N SER A 185 6.74 -27.20 -0.19
CA SER A 185 7.95 -26.38 -0.09
C SER A 185 9.21 -27.21 0.16
N ASP A 186 10.36 -26.62 -0.15
CA ASP A 186 11.66 -27.16 0.24
C ASP A 186 11.89 -27.24 1.76
N ASP A 187 11.05 -26.59 2.56
CA ASP A 187 11.04 -26.70 4.03
C ASP A 187 10.62 -28.08 4.56
N LYS A 188 10.37 -29.03 3.64
CA LYS A 188 9.96 -30.41 3.91
C LYS A 188 8.56 -30.52 4.51
N THR A 189 7.74 -29.48 4.35
CA THR A 189 6.35 -29.47 4.79
C THR A 189 5.38 -29.28 3.61
N ILE A 190 4.15 -29.69 3.86
CA ILE A 190 2.98 -29.33 3.05
C ILE A 190 2.09 -28.50 3.95
N LYS A 191 1.57 -27.38 3.43
CA LYS A 191 0.60 -26.55 4.14
C LYS A 191 -0.72 -26.52 3.42
N ILE A 192 -1.80 -26.51 4.21
CA ILE A 192 -3.17 -26.44 3.71
C ILE A 192 -3.77 -25.10 4.11
N TRP A 193 -4.35 -24.37 3.16
CA TRP A 193 -4.84 -23.02 3.36
C TRP A 193 -6.32 -22.92 3.08
N ASP A 194 -7.06 -22.22 3.93
CA ASP A 194 -8.40 -21.77 3.59
C ASP A 194 -8.34 -20.55 2.67
N LEU A 195 -8.94 -20.61 1.47
CA LEU A 195 -8.97 -19.46 0.55
C LEU A 195 -9.95 -18.36 1.01
N GLY A 196 -10.95 -18.71 1.81
CA GLY A 196 -11.95 -17.79 2.35
C GLY A 196 -11.42 -16.95 3.51
N THR A 197 -10.55 -17.50 4.35
CA THR A 197 -9.96 -16.79 5.51
C THR A 197 -8.49 -16.46 5.33
N GLY A 198 -7.74 -17.25 4.56
CA GLY A 198 -6.27 -17.15 4.39
C GLY A 198 -5.45 -17.80 5.48
N THR A 199 -6.11 -18.50 6.41
CA THR A 199 -5.42 -19.13 7.51
C THR A 199 -4.92 -20.52 7.10
N GLU A 200 -3.73 -20.87 7.57
CA GLU A 200 -3.25 -22.25 7.57
C GLU A 200 -4.21 -23.12 8.40
N LYS A 201 -4.62 -24.26 7.83
CA LYS A 201 -5.44 -25.27 8.52
C LYS A 201 -4.58 -26.32 9.20
N PHE A 202 -3.49 -26.72 8.52
CA PHE A 202 -2.57 -27.79 8.90
C PHE A 202 -1.23 -27.62 8.19
#